data_AF-A0A7D8UA44-F1
#
_entry.id   AF-A0A7D8UA44-F1
#
_cell.length_a   1.000
_cell.length_b   1.000
_cell.length_c   1.000
_cell.angle_alpha   90.00
_cell.angle_beta   90.00
_cell.angle_gamma   90.00
#
_symmetry.space_group_name_H-M   'P 1'
#
loop_
_entity.id
_entity.type
_entity.pdbx_description
1 polymer ?
#
loop_
_entity_poly.entity_id
_entity_poly.type
_entity_poly.pdbx_seq_one_letter_code
_entity_poly.pdbx_strand_id
1 'polypeptide(L)'
;MSREITTNTPQPLSTSLFQASVYKPAQGRIVRQLTALAIWVIVALGCYRLSFAIGSGFLGIPAAPTLVPMVLLASGLWFGFRIVNWPRFADFLISVEAEMAKVTWPSKAELIRASIVVIVTIIILAVSLFLFDIVWQWFFNLIGVTS
;
A
#
# COMPACT_ATOMS: atom_id res chain seq x y z
N MET A 1 -3.12 -12.37 -40.55
CA MET A 1 -3.15 -10.89 -40.48
C MET A 1 -4.61 -10.46 -40.35
N SER A 2 -5.05 -10.17 -39.14
CA SER A 2 -6.37 -9.59 -38.89
C SER A 2 -6.16 -8.47 -37.88
N ARG A 3 -5.97 -7.26 -38.41
CA ARG A 3 -5.88 -6.04 -37.60
C ARG A 3 -7.29 -5.73 -37.11
N GLU A 4 -7.66 -6.24 -35.94
CA GLU A 4 -8.82 -5.71 -35.25
C GLU A 4 -8.50 -4.29 -34.81
N ILE A 5 -9.17 -3.36 -35.47
CA ILE A 5 -9.21 -1.94 -35.14
C ILE A 5 -9.90 -1.86 -33.78
N THR A 6 -9.12 -1.78 -32.71
CA THR A 6 -9.62 -1.36 -31.41
C THR A 6 -9.99 0.11 -31.52
N THR A 7 -11.24 0.37 -31.89
CA THR A 7 -11.81 1.71 -31.79
C THR A 7 -11.72 2.16 -30.34
N ASN A 8 -10.75 3.04 -30.05
CA ASN A 8 -10.58 3.75 -28.79
C ASN A 8 -11.72 4.74 -28.60
N THR A 9 -12.94 4.24 -28.43
CA THR A 9 -14.08 5.05 -28.02
C THR A 9 -14.17 5.00 -26.49
N PRO A 10 -14.08 6.17 -25.83
CA PRO A 10 -14.72 6.58 -24.61
C PRO A 10 -15.81 5.73 -23.96
N GLN A 11 -15.68 4.44 -23.66
CA GLN A 11 -16.85 3.68 -23.18
C GLN A 11 -17.34 4.33 -21.86
N PRO A 12 -18.62 4.74 -21.80
CA PRO A 12 -19.15 5.39 -20.62
C PRO A 12 -19.07 4.47 -19.40
N LEU A 13 -18.90 5.07 -18.23
CA LEU A 13 -18.76 4.40 -16.94
C LEU A 13 -19.80 3.30 -16.73
N SER A 14 -21.06 3.55 -17.14
CA SER A 14 -22.18 2.63 -17.02
C SER A 14 -22.01 1.34 -17.82
N THR A 15 -21.63 1.39 -19.10
CA THR A 15 -21.44 0.18 -19.92
C THR A 15 -20.25 -0.65 -19.42
N SER A 16 -19.19 0.02 -18.98
CA SER A 16 -18.00 -0.63 -18.42
C SER A 16 -18.22 -1.31 -17.07
N LEU A 17 -19.34 -1.03 -16.36
CA LEU A 17 -19.73 -1.70 -15.10
C LEU A 17 -20.51 -2.99 -15.37
N PHE A 18 -21.24 -3.09 -16.48
CA PHE A 18 -22.05 -4.27 -16.83
C PHE A 18 -21.34 -5.27 -17.75
N GLN A 19 -20.20 -4.93 -18.35
CA GLN A 19 -19.45 -5.83 -19.23
C GLN A 19 -18.36 -6.61 -18.48
N ALA A 20 -18.52 -7.94 -18.35
CA ALA A 20 -17.58 -8.84 -17.67
C ALA A 20 -16.28 -9.13 -18.46
N SER A 21 -16.03 -8.44 -19.57
CA SER A 21 -14.83 -8.65 -20.39
C SER A 21 -13.59 -8.12 -19.68
N VAL A 22 -12.60 -8.99 -19.47
CA VAL A 22 -11.30 -8.61 -18.93
C VAL A 22 -10.57 -7.75 -19.96
N TYR A 23 -10.42 -6.46 -19.68
CA TYR A 23 -9.65 -5.54 -20.51
C TYR A 23 -8.16 -5.96 -20.51
N LYS A 24 -7.59 -6.22 -21.70
CA LYS A 24 -6.17 -6.61 -21.93
C LYS A 24 -5.62 -7.60 -20.88
N PRO A 25 -6.03 -8.88 -20.89
CA PRO A 25 -5.69 -9.85 -19.85
C PRO A 25 -4.19 -10.19 -19.76
N ALA A 26 -3.41 -9.92 -20.81
CA ALA A 26 -1.98 -10.27 -20.88
C ALA A 26 -1.04 -9.24 -20.23
N GLN A 27 -1.49 -8.01 -19.98
CA GLN A 27 -0.65 -6.90 -19.46
C GLN A 27 -1.12 -6.49 -18.06
N GLY A 28 -0.20 -6.15 -17.14
CA GLY A 28 -0.57 -5.68 -15.80
C GLY A 28 -1.15 -6.74 -14.87
N ARG A 29 -1.01 -8.04 -15.19
CA ARG A 29 -1.69 -9.12 -14.44
C ARG A 29 -1.29 -9.14 -12.96
N ILE A 30 0.00 -9.05 -12.67
CA ILE A 30 0.52 -9.10 -11.29
C ILE A 30 0.07 -7.86 -10.51
N VAL A 31 0.23 -6.67 -11.10
CA VAL A 31 -0.15 -5.40 -10.46
C VAL A 31 -1.65 -5.33 -10.19
N ARG A 32 -2.50 -5.79 -11.12
CA ARG A 32 -3.95 -5.86 -10.94
C ARG A 32 -4.36 -6.85 -9.86
N GLN A 33 -3.78 -8.05 -9.85
CA GLN A 33 -4.07 -9.04 -8.81
C GLN A 33 -3.63 -8.54 -7.43
N LEU A 34 -2.47 -7.89 -7.33
CA LEU A 34 -1.93 -7.38 -6.07
C LEU A 34 -2.76 -6.21 -5.54
N THR A 35 -3.17 -5.27 -6.41
CA THR A 35 -4.07 -4.17 -6.02
C THR A 35 -5.46 -4.66 -5.61
N ALA A 36 -6.04 -5.63 -6.33
CA ALA A 36 -7.30 -6.26 -5.93
C ALA A 36 -7.19 -6.95 -4.56
N LEU A 37 -6.11 -7.71 -4.34
CA LEU A 37 -5.84 -8.37 -3.06
C LEU A 37 -5.67 -7.34 -1.95
N ALA A 38 -4.94 -6.25 -2.18
CA ALA A 38 -4.76 -5.19 -1.19
C ALA A 38 -6.10 -4.55 -0.79
N ILE A 39 -6.96 -4.24 -1.76
CA ILE A 39 -8.32 -3.73 -1.50
C ILE A 39 -9.13 -4.74 -0.68
N TRP A 40 -9.08 -6.02 -1.04
CA TRP A 40 -9.79 -7.08 -0.32
C TRP A 40 -9.30 -7.23 1.13
N VAL A 41 -7.99 -7.16 1.37
CA VAL A 41 -7.42 -7.20 2.72
C VAL A 41 -7.89 -6.00 3.55
N ILE A 42 -7.87 -4.79 2.98
CA ILE A 42 -8.34 -3.58 3.66
C ILE A 42 -9.83 -3.70 4.01
N VAL A 43 -10.66 -4.13 3.05
CA VAL A 43 -12.11 -4.34 3.27
C VAL A 43 -12.35 -5.41 4.33
N ALA A 44 -11.63 -6.53 4.29
CA ALA A 44 -11.76 -7.62 5.25
C ALA A 44 -11.38 -7.16 6.67
N LEU A 45 -10.27 -6.43 6.81
CA LEU A 45 -9.84 -5.85 8.09
C LEU A 45 -10.85 -4.82 8.62
N GLY A 46 -11.39 -3.98 7.74
CA GLY A 46 -12.45 -3.03 8.08
C GLY A 46 -13.73 -3.72 8.58
N CYS A 47 -14.18 -4.76 7.87
CA CYS A 47 -15.34 -5.55 8.26
C CYS A 47 -15.10 -6.33 9.57
N TYR A 48 -13.89 -6.86 9.77
CA TYR A 48 -13.49 -7.51 11.02
C TYR A 48 -13.52 -6.52 12.19
N ARG A 49 -12.97 -5.31 12.03
CA ARG A 49 -13.04 -4.29 13.09
C ARG A 49 -14.48 -3.85 13.36
N LEU A 50 -15.30 -3.74 12.32
CA LEU A 50 -16.71 -3.39 12.42
C LEU A 50 -17.50 -4.45 13.20
N SER A 51 -17.22 -5.75 13.04
CA SER A 51 -17.95 -6.80 13.75
C SER A 51 -17.76 -6.76 15.27
N PHE A 52 -16.63 -6.26 15.78
CA PHE A 52 -16.44 -6.04 17.22
C PHE A 52 -17.01 -4.71 17.71
N ALA A 53 -17.12 -3.71 16.83
CA ALA A 53 -17.66 -2.40 17.17
C ALA A 53 -19.20 -2.38 17.20
N ILE A 54 -19.86 -3.26 16.43
CA ILE A 54 -21.31 -3.41 16.40
C ILE A 54 -21.76 -4.21 17.62
N GLY A 55 -22.54 -3.59 18.51
CA GLY A 55 -23.22 -4.28 19.61
C GLY A 55 -24.36 -5.19 19.13
N SER A 56 -24.68 -6.22 19.91
CA SER A 56 -25.74 -7.21 19.61
C SER A 56 -27.16 -6.63 19.47
N GLY A 57 -27.38 -5.38 19.89
CA GLY A 57 -28.64 -4.65 19.75
C GLY A 57 -28.78 -3.83 18.46
N PHE A 58 -27.79 -3.84 17.55
CA PHE A 58 -27.86 -3.07 16.31
C PHE A 58 -29.05 -3.51 15.45
N LEU A 59 -29.89 -2.56 15.03
CA LEU A 59 -31.15 -2.78 14.29
C LEU A 59 -32.15 -3.75 14.97
N GLY A 60 -31.95 -4.10 16.25
CA GLY A 60 -32.80 -5.06 16.96
C GLY A 60 -32.65 -6.51 16.49
N ILE A 61 -31.61 -6.83 15.71
CA ILE A 61 -31.37 -8.16 15.16
C ILE A 61 -30.18 -8.79 15.90
N PRO A 62 -30.34 -9.93 16.62
CA PRO A 62 -29.24 -10.57 17.35
C PRO A 62 -28.05 -10.97 16.46
N ALA A 63 -28.32 -11.24 15.18
CA ALA A 63 -27.31 -11.58 14.17
C ALA A 63 -26.71 -10.34 13.44
N ALA A 64 -27.06 -9.11 13.84
CA ALA A 64 -26.53 -7.91 13.21
C ALA A 64 -24.99 -7.77 13.23
N PRO A 65 -24.27 -8.14 14.32
CA PRO A 65 -22.81 -8.05 14.36
C PRO A 65 -22.10 -8.93 13.33
N THR A 66 -22.77 -9.95 12.79
CA THR A 66 -22.21 -10.87 11.78
C THR A 66 -22.75 -10.60 10.38
N LEU A 67 -24.05 -10.34 10.24
CA LEU A 67 -24.69 -10.15 8.94
C LEU A 67 -24.27 -8.83 8.26
N VAL A 68 -24.20 -7.73 9.01
CA VAL A 68 -23.87 -6.42 8.44
C VAL A 68 -22.44 -6.39 7.89
N PRO A 69 -21.41 -6.85 8.63
CA PRO A 69 -20.06 -6.95 8.08
C PRO A 69 -19.92 -7.95 6.94
N MET A 70 -20.69 -9.06 6.95
CA MET A 70 -20.66 -10.05 5.86
C MET A 70 -21.17 -9.47 4.53
N VAL A 71 -22.27 -8.72 4.55
CA VAL A 71 -22.81 -8.07 3.34
C VAL A 71 -21.87 -6.96 2.84
N LEU A 72 -21.29 -6.19 3.76
CA LEU A 72 -20.28 -5.18 3.43
C LEU A 72 -19.01 -5.81 2.84
N LEU A 73 -18.59 -6.96 3.36
CA LEU A 73 -17.44 -7.69 2.83
C LEU A 73 -17.75 -8.19 1.41
N ALA A 74 -18.89 -8.84 1.18
CA ALA A 74 -19.25 -9.36 -0.14
C ALA A 74 -19.34 -8.23 -1.19
N SER A 75 -20.00 -7.12 -0.84
CA SER A 75 -20.08 -5.95 -1.71
C SER A 75 -18.70 -5.31 -1.94
N GLY A 76 -17.87 -5.16 -0.90
CA GLY A 76 -16.53 -4.61 -1.02
C GLY A 76 -15.58 -5.48 -1.85
N LEU A 77 -15.67 -6.81 -1.77
CA LEU A 77 -14.91 -7.73 -2.63
C LEU A 77 -15.31 -7.57 -4.10
N TRP A 78 -16.62 -7.49 -4.38
CA TRP A 78 -17.16 -7.30 -5.72
C TRP A 78 -16.77 -5.95 -6.33
N PHE A 79 -16.97 -4.86 -5.59
CA PHE A 79 -16.58 -3.52 -6.02
C PHE A 79 -15.07 -3.41 -6.21
N GLY A 80 -14.27 -4.00 -5.32
CA GLY A 80 -12.81 -4.03 -5.44
C GLY A 80 -12.35 -4.71 -6.72
N PHE A 81 -12.91 -5.88 -7.05
CA PHE A 81 -12.63 -6.55 -8.33
C PHE A 81 -13.04 -5.69 -9.53
N ARG A 82 -14.17 -4.98 -9.42
CA ARG A 82 -14.72 -4.20 -10.53
C ARG A 82 -13.92 -2.95 -10.84
N ILE A 83 -13.49 -2.23 -9.82
CA ILE A 83 -12.68 -1.01 -9.92
C ILE A 83 -11.33 -1.35 -10.58
N VAL A 84 -10.68 -2.44 -10.17
CA VAL A 84 -9.39 -2.87 -10.73
C VAL A 84 -9.49 -3.25 -12.21
N ASN A 85 -10.65 -3.74 -12.65
CA ASN A 85 -10.90 -4.13 -14.04
C ASN A 85 -11.47 -3.00 -14.91
N TRP A 86 -11.64 -1.79 -14.37
CA TRP A 86 -12.13 -0.65 -15.13
C TRP A 86 -11.03 -0.10 -16.06
N PRO A 87 -11.27 0.11 -17.38
CA PRO A 87 -10.20 0.36 -18.36
C PRO A 87 -9.25 1.51 -18.00
N ARG A 88 -9.77 2.63 -17.49
CA ARG A 88 -8.95 3.79 -17.10
C ARG A 88 -7.97 3.46 -15.97
N PHE A 89 -8.44 2.74 -14.95
CA PHE A 89 -7.61 2.36 -13.82
C PHE A 89 -6.63 1.24 -14.21
N ALA A 90 -7.06 0.30 -15.05
CA ALA A 90 -6.20 -0.75 -15.59
C ALA A 90 -5.06 -0.18 -16.45
N ASP A 91 -5.33 0.80 -17.33
CA ASP A 91 -4.29 1.46 -18.12
C ASP A 91 -3.30 2.24 -17.23
N PHE A 92 -3.77 2.86 -16.14
CA PHE A 92 -2.89 3.47 -15.14
C PHE A 92 -1.97 2.42 -14.49
N LEU A 93 -2.52 1.30 -14.01
CA LEU A 93 -1.71 0.24 -13.40
C LEU A 93 -0.67 -0.35 -14.35
N ILE A 94 -1.00 -0.48 -15.64
CA ILE A 94 -0.06 -0.92 -16.67
C ILE A 94 1.05 0.13 -16.86
N SER A 95 0.72 1.42 -16.85
CA SER A 95 1.73 2.49 -16.95
C SER A 95 2.67 2.51 -15.73
N VAL A 96 2.15 2.27 -14.53
CA VAL A 96 2.95 2.16 -13.29
C VAL A 96 3.85 0.93 -13.34
N GLU A 97 3.35 -0.22 -13.82
CA GLU A 97 4.17 -1.42 -14.03
C GLU A 97 5.35 -1.12 -14.96
N ALA A 98 5.09 -0.43 -16.07
CA ALA A 98 6.12 -0.03 -17.03
C ALA A 98 7.12 0.97 -16.43
N GLU A 99 6.68 1.87 -15.55
CA GLU A 99 7.57 2.81 -14.87
C GLU A 99 8.42 2.11 -13.80
N MET A 100 7.85 1.17 -13.06
CA MET A 100 8.57 0.34 -12.09
C MET A 100 9.60 -0.56 -12.77
N ALA A 101 9.37 -1.00 -14.02
CA ALA A 101 10.36 -1.75 -14.79
C ALA A 101 11.61 -0.91 -15.14
N LYS A 102 11.52 0.43 -15.10
CA LYS A 102 12.69 1.32 -15.28
C LYS A 102 13.50 1.50 -14.00
N VAL A 103 12.92 1.16 -12.83
CA VAL A 103 13.60 1.30 -11.54
C VAL A 103 14.57 0.13 -11.37
N THR A 104 15.86 0.41 -11.47
CA THR A 104 16.92 -0.55 -11.17
C THR A 104 17.07 -0.66 -9.65
N TRP A 105 16.54 -1.73 -9.06
CA TRP A 105 16.75 -2.01 -7.65
C TRP A 105 18.20 -2.42 -7.39
N PRO A 106 18.86 -1.87 -6.35
CA PRO A 106 20.22 -2.21 -6.02
C PRO A 106 20.33 -3.69 -5.65
N SER A 107 21.45 -4.31 -6.01
CA SER A 107 21.74 -5.68 -5.64
C SER A 107 21.88 -5.82 -4.11
N LYS A 108 21.64 -7.03 -3.57
CA LYS A 108 21.79 -7.29 -2.13
C LYS A 108 23.17 -6.88 -1.60
N ALA A 109 24.23 -7.05 -2.41
CA ALA A 109 25.59 -6.68 -2.05
C ALA A 109 25.79 -5.15 -1.98
N GLU A 110 25.21 -4.40 -2.92
CA GLU A 110 25.24 -2.94 -2.90
C GLU A 110 24.47 -2.37 -1.72
N LEU A 111 23.28 -2.92 -1.45
CA LEU A 111 22.46 -2.55 -0.28
C LEU A 111 23.22 -2.72 1.03
N ILE A 112 23.89 -3.86 1.22
CA ILE A 112 24.68 -4.13 2.43
C ILE A 112 25.86 -3.15 2.52
N ARG A 113 26.59 -2.94 1.43
CA ARG A 113 27.74 -2.02 1.41
C ARG A 113 27.32 -0.59 1.74
N ALA A 114 26.26 -0.09 1.13
CA ALA A 114 25.72 1.24 1.39
C ALA A 114 25.23 1.37 2.84
N SER A 115 24.53 0.36 3.36
CA SER A 115 24.00 0.38 4.72
C SER A 115 25.12 0.34 5.77
N ILE A 116 26.18 -0.43 5.56
CA ILE A 116 27.35 -0.48 6.47
C ILE A 116 28.01 0.90 6.58
N VAL A 117 28.20 1.60 5.46
CA VAL A 117 28.76 2.95 5.48
C VAL A 117 27.91 3.89 6.34
N VAL A 118 26.58 3.85 6.17
CA VAL A 118 25.65 4.66 6.96
C VAL A 118 25.69 4.30 8.45
N ILE A 119 25.73 3.01 8.79
CA ILE A 119 25.81 2.57 10.19
C ILE A 119 27.12 3.06 10.82
N VAL A 120 28.24 2.94 10.11
CA VAL A 120 29.55 3.41 10.60
C VAL A 120 29.55 4.92 10.78
N THR A 121 29.00 5.71 9.84
CA THR A 121 28.93 7.17 9.99
C THR A 121 28.05 7.59 11.17
N ILE A 122 26.92 6.91 11.40
CA ILE A 122 26.05 7.16 12.57
C ILE A 122 26.80 6.86 13.87
N ILE A 123 27.55 5.75 13.94
CA ILE A 123 28.34 5.38 15.14
C ILE A 123 29.42 6.43 15.42
N ILE A 124 30.18 6.84 14.40
CA ILE A 124 31.22 7.87 14.55
C ILE A 124 30.60 9.18 15.05
N LEU A 125 29.47 9.59 14.48
CA LEU A 125 28.77 10.80 14.89
C LEU A 125 28.26 10.68 16.34
N ALA A 126 27.69 9.53 16.72
CA ALA A 126 27.23 9.29 18.09
C ALA A 126 28.38 9.37 19.11
N VAL A 127 29.53 8.75 18.81
CA VAL A 127 30.73 8.84 19.66
C VAL A 127 31.25 10.27 19.72
N SER A 128 31.28 10.99 18.60
CA SER A 128 31.71 12.39 18.58
C SER A 128 30.82 13.28 19.44
N LEU A 129 29.49 13.13 19.35
CA LEU A 129 28.55 13.89 20.18
C LEU A 129 28.73 13.54 21.66
N PHE A 130 28.86 12.25 22.00
CA PHE A 130 29.10 11.82 23.37
C PHE A 130 30.39 12.40 23.97
N LEU A 131 31.47 12.49 23.16
CA LEU A 131 32.70 13.15 23.60
C LEU A 131 32.49 14.64 23.87
N PHE A 132 31.74 15.35 23.00
CA PHE A 132 31.39 16.74 23.26
C PHE A 132 30.55 16.88 24.53
N ASP A 133 29.60 15.98 24.78
CA ASP A 133 28.80 15.99 26.01
C ASP A 133 29.68 15.86 27.26
N ILE A 134 30.68 14.96 27.24
CA ILE A 134 31.64 14.81 28.35
C ILE A 134 32.47 16.09 28.54
N VAL A 135 33.00 16.66 27.45
CA VAL A 135 33.82 17.88 27.50
C VAL A 135 33.01 19.04 28.08
N TRP A 136 31.76 19.20 27.64
CA TRP A 136 30.87 20.23 28.14
C TRP A 136 30.51 20.02 29.61
N GLN A 137 30.19 18.78 30.03
CA GLN A 137 29.93 18.48 31.44
C GLN A 137 31.15 18.79 32.31
N TRP A 138 32.35 18.40 31.89
CA TRP A 138 33.58 18.71 32.61
C TRP A 138 33.81 20.22 32.72
N PHE A 139 33.63 20.96 31.61
CA PHE A 139 33.75 22.41 31.59
C PHE A 139 32.73 23.10 32.50
N PHE A 140 31.46 22.67 32.48
CA PHE A 140 30.40 23.24 33.31
C PHE A 140 30.56 22.95 34.80
N ASN A 141 31.09 21.78 35.15
CA ASN A 141 31.46 21.45 36.53
C ASN A 141 32.64 22.30 37.01
N LEU A 142 33.63 22.58 36.14
CA LEU A 142 34.77 23.42 36.49
C LEU A 142 34.36 24.87 36.84
N ILE A 143 33.38 25.43 36.10
CA ILE A 143 32.85 26.77 36.37
C ILE A 143 31.80 26.80 37.51
N GLY A 144 31.51 25.66 38.15
CA GLY A 144 30.62 25.57 39.31
C GLY A 144 29.13 25.81 39.04
N VAL A 145 28.70 25.72 37.77
CA VAL A 145 27.29 25.89 37.38
C VAL A 145 26.46 24.63 37.70
N THR A 146 27.09 23.47 37.72
CA THR A 146 26.47 22.19 38.06
C THR A 146 27.29 21.52 39.16
N SER A 147 26.68 21.34 40.35
CA SER A 147 27.18 20.44 41.41
C SER A 147 26.66 19.03 41.20
#